data_AF-A0A517WQK2-F1
#
_entry.id   AF-A0A517WQK2-F1
#
_cell.length_a   1.000
_cell.length_b   1.000
_cell.length_c   1.000
_cell.angle_alpha   90.00
_cell.angle_beta   90.00
_cell.angle_gamma   90.00
#
_symmetry.space_group_name_H-M   'P 1'
#
loop_
_entity.id
_entity.type
_entity.pdbx_description
1 polymer ?
#
loop_
_entity_poly.entity_id
_entity_poly.type
_entity_poly.pdbx_seq_one_letter_code
_entity_poly.pdbx_strand_id
1 'polypeptide(L)'
;MNDIFATKQRHYIPWPEYRKIEEEASHGTLIGQSGILLPKLNDRLKYLASAEDRDGFVYFGERKWLESCLVNGEITYSTWVLYQLNEVFQNGLLKDFEDTLGICWGGYTENVSQFWLPHELTSSLIQFDNIKLLIPGDESGPKPSRLCEAFEILHNLAYYLNNASVRYHETVFLDEIVIQDREKLWRIDLLNDYGSVGSVEFVGQEIEP
;
A
#
# COMPACT_ATOMS: atom_id res chain seq x y z
N MET A 1 -15.72 -2.36 -12.17
CA MET A 1 -14.36 -1.96 -11.78
C MET A 1 -14.01 -2.85 -10.61
N ASN A 2 -12.95 -3.66 -10.70
CA ASN A 2 -12.49 -4.45 -9.56
C ASN A 2 -11.90 -3.46 -8.55
N ASP A 3 -12.39 -3.51 -7.32
CA ASP A 3 -11.87 -2.69 -6.23
C ASP A 3 -10.57 -3.35 -5.75
N ILE A 4 -9.42 -2.74 -6.07
CA ILE A 4 -8.12 -3.37 -5.82
C ILE A 4 -7.55 -3.06 -4.43
N PHE A 5 -8.23 -2.25 -3.62
CA PHE A 5 -7.86 -2.08 -2.20
C PHE A 5 -9.04 -2.14 -1.24
N ALA A 6 -10.30 -2.00 -1.69
CA ALA A 6 -11.46 -2.18 -0.82
C ALA A 6 -12.04 -3.60 -0.90
N THR A 7 -12.38 -4.10 0.29
CA THR A 7 -13.04 -5.38 0.48
C THR A 7 -14.24 -5.20 1.41
N LYS A 8 -15.33 -5.91 1.09
CA LYS A 8 -16.62 -5.79 1.80
C LYS A 8 -16.57 -6.22 3.27
N GLN A 9 -15.49 -6.88 3.71
CA GLN A 9 -15.34 -7.43 5.06
C GLN A 9 -14.31 -6.69 5.93
N ARG A 10 -13.57 -5.71 5.38
CA ARG A 10 -12.58 -4.97 6.17
C ARG A 10 -13.30 -4.02 7.14
N HIS A 11 -13.04 -4.17 8.43
CA HIS A 11 -13.46 -3.25 9.47
C HIS A 11 -12.24 -2.65 10.17
N TYR A 12 -12.45 -1.57 10.93
CA TYR A 12 -11.35 -0.97 11.67
C TYR A 12 -10.91 -1.86 12.84
N ILE A 13 -9.64 -2.26 12.81
CA ILE A 13 -8.93 -2.94 13.90
C ILE A 13 -7.90 -1.94 14.46
N PRO A 14 -7.80 -1.71 15.78
CA PRO A 14 -6.78 -0.82 16.35
C PRO A 14 -5.36 -1.17 15.86
N TRP A 15 -4.54 -0.15 15.58
CA TRP A 15 -3.22 -0.35 14.95
C TRP A 15 -2.33 -1.40 15.63
N PRO A 16 -2.17 -1.44 16.97
CA PRO A 16 -1.36 -2.47 17.62
C PRO A 16 -1.87 -3.90 17.39
N GLU A 17 -3.19 -4.07 17.34
CA GLU A 17 -3.83 -5.36 17.08
C GLU A 17 -3.74 -5.75 15.61
N TYR A 18 -3.98 -4.79 14.70
CA TYR A 18 -3.79 -4.97 13.26
C TYR A 18 -2.38 -5.49 12.95
N ARG A 19 -1.37 -4.88 13.57
CA ARG A 19 0.04 -5.23 13.38
C ARG A 19 0.37 -6.64 13.85
N LYS A 20 -0.21 -7.07 14.97
CA LYS A 20 -0.03 -8.43 15.46
C LYS A 20 -0.61 -9.45 14.47
N ILE A 21 -1.80 -9.19 13.94
CA ILE A 21 -2.45 -10.07 12.96
C ILE A 21 -1.66 -10.11 11.66
N GLU A 22 -1.15 -8.96 11.20
CA GLU A 22 -0.31 -8.86 10.00
C GLU A 22 1.00 -9.65 10.14
N GLU A 23 1.69 -9.52 11.28
CA GLU A 23 2.90 -10.27 11.57
C GLU A 23 2.64 -11.78 11.62
N GLU A 24 1.58 -12.22 12.29
CA GLU A 24 1.16 -13.62 12.32
C GLU A 24 0.88 -14.17 10.91
N ALA A 25 0.15 -13.39 10.09
CA ALA A 25 -0.16 -13.75 8.72
C ALA A 25 1.10 -13.84 7.83
N SER A 26 2.09 -12.97 8.06
CA SER A 26 3.31 -12.86 7.25
C SER A 26 4.20 -14.11 7.31
N HIS A 27 4.22 -14.85 8.43
CA HIS A 27 5.07 -16.04 8.61
C HIS A 27 4.83 -17.14 7.57
N GLY A 28 3.62 -17.22 7.03
CA GLY A 28 3.24 -18.20 6.01
C GLY A 28 3.28 -17.67 4.58
N THR A 29 3.81 -16.47 4.36
CA THR A 29 3.72 -15.82 3.04
C THR A 29 4.44 -16.59 1.95
N LEU A 30 3.83 -16.60 0.77
CA LEU A 30 4.41 -17.13 -0.45
C LEU A 30 5.06 -16.05 -1.31
N ILE A 31 4.97 -14.78 -0.92
CA ILE A 31 5.63 -13.67 -1.63
C ILE A 31 7.15 -13.94 -1.70
N GLY A 32 7.71 -13.77 -2.90
CA GLY A 32 9.14 -14.02 -3.16
C GLY A 32 9.49 -15.49 -3.41
N GLN A 33 8.53 -16.42 -3.30
CA GLN A 33 8.74 -17.82 -3.68
C GLN A 33 8.47 -18.04 -5.17
N SER A 34 9.24 -18.93 -5.79
CA SER A 34 9.05 -19.40 -7.16
C SER A 34 8.72 -20.89 -7.19
N GLY A 35 8.04 -21.36 -8.23
CA GLY A 35 7.68 -22.77 -8.41
C GLY A 35 6.70 -23.25 -7.34
N ILE A 36 5.74 -22.41 -6.96
CA ILE A 36 4.77 -22.71 -5.90
C ILE A 36 3.87 -23.86 -6.35
N LEU A 37 3.91 -24.97 -5.60
CA LEU A 37 3.06 -26.12 -5.86
C LEU A 37 1.58 -25.79 -5.59
N LEU A 38 0.69 -26.25 -6.47
CA LEU A 38 -0.76 -26.01 -6.38
C LEU A 38 -1.38 -26.35 -5.00
N PRO A 39 -1.02 -27.46 -4.31
CA PRO A 39 -1.52 -27.71 -2.96
C PRO A 39 -1.13 -26.62 -1.95
N LYS A 40 0.13 -26.17 -1.98
CA LYS A 40 0.64 -25.12 -1.07
C LYS A 40 -0.05 -23.78 -1.32
N LEU A 41 -0.29 -23.44 -2.59
CA LEU A 41 -1.05 -22.25 -2.98
C LEU A 41 -2.48 -22.31 -2.42
N ASN A 42 -3.18 -23.43 -2.66
CA ASN A 42 -4.55 -23.60 -2.19
C ASN A 42 -4.67 -23.57 -0.66
N ASP A 43 -3.73 -24.17 0.06
CA ASP A 43 -3.70 -24.14 1.52
C ASP A 43 -3.49 -22.71 2.04
N ARG A 44 -2.61 -21.93 1.39
CA ARG A 44 -2.41 -20.52 1.74
C ARG A 44 -3.66 -19.68 1.48
N LEU A 45 -4.32 -19.85 0.33
CA LEU A 45 -5.57 -19.13 0.02
C LEU A 45 -6.67 -19.44 1.04
N LYS A 46 -6.83 -20.70 1.46
CA LYS A 46 -7.78 -21.09 2.51
C LYS A 46 -7.46 -20.42 3.84
N TYR A 47 -6.18 -20.38 4.22
CA TYR A 47 -5.74 -19.69 5.42
C TYR A 47 -6.09 -18.19 5.37
N LEU A 48 -5.77 -17.52 4.26
CA LEU A 48 -6.03 -16.09 4.09
C LEU A 48 -7.53 -15.76 4.10
N ALA A 49 -8.36 -16.58 3.46
CA ALA A 49 -9.81 -16.45 3.52
C ALA A 49 -10.34 -16.65 4.95
N SER A 50 -9.81 -17.63 5.67
CA SER A 50 -10.22 -17.89 7.06
C SER A 50 -9.81 -16.77 8.02
N ALA A 51 -8.66 -16.13 7.79
CA ALA A 51 -8.21 -14.97 8.55
C ALA A 51 -9.11 -13.74 8.28
N GLU A 52 -9.50 -13.52 7.01
CA GLU A 52 -10.45 -12.47 6.63
C GLU A 52 -11.82 -12.69 7.29
N ASP A 53 -12.34 -13.92 7.28
CA ASP A 53 -13.63 -14.23 7.93
C ASP A 53 -13.59 -14.13 9.46
N ARG A 54 -12.48 -14.52 10.10
CA ARG A 54 -12.36 -14.56 11.56
C ARG A 54 -12.06 -13.19 12.16
N ASP A 55 -11.10 -12.49 11.58
CA ASP A 55 -10.51 -11.29 12.16
C ASP A 55 -10.91 -10.02 11.40
N GLY A 56 -11.58 -10.13 10.24
CA GLY A 56 -11.81 -9.01 9.32
C GLY A 56 -10.53 -8.38 8.76
N PHE A 57 -9.41 -9.08 8.95
CA PHE A 57 -8.09 -8.70 8.46
C PHE A 57 -7.90 -9.17 7.03
N VAL A 58 -7.48 -8.27 6.14
CA VAL A 58 -7.33 -8.57 4.72
C VAL A 58 -5.88 -8.45 4.30
N TYR A 59 -5.22 -9.60 4.11
CA TYR A 59 -3.91 -9.69 3.47
C TYR A 59 -4.06 -9.67 1.93
N PHE A 60 -4.62 -8.57 1.44
CA PHE A 60 -5.19 -8.47 0.10
C PHE A 60 -4.17 -8.78 -1.00
N GLY A 61 -2.98 -8.18 -0.90
CA GLY A 61 -1.94 -8.29 -1.93
C GLY A 61 -1.58 -9.73 -2.21
N GLU A 62 -1.18 -10.49 -1.19
CA GLU A 62 -0.83 -11.90 -1.38
C GLU A 62 -2.03 -12.70 -1.87
N ARG A 63 -3.22 -12.53 -1.28
CA ARG A 63 -4.41 -13.30 -1.68
C ARG A 63 -4.73 -13.11 -3.16
N LYS A 64 -4.81 -11.86 -3.63
CA LYS A 64 -5.15 -11.56 -5.02
C LYS A 64 -4.07 -11.97 -6.00
N TRP A 65 -2.80 -11.84 -5.62
CA TRP A 65 -1.71 -12.36 -6.40
C TRP A 65 -1.81 -13.89 -6.56
N LEU A 66 -2.05 -14.64 -5.48
CA LEU A 66 -2.22 -16.09 -5.54
C LEU A 66 -3.47 -16.51 -6.34
N GLU A 67 -4.58 -15.79 -6.21
CA GLU A 67 -5.78 -15.98 -7.05
C GLU A 67 -5.45 -15.75 -8.54
N SER A 68 -4.66 -14.73 -8.87
CA SER A 68 -4.19 -14.49 -10.25
C SER A 68 -3.30 -15.62 -10.74
N CYS A 69 -2.39 -16.14 -9.90
CA CYS A 69 -1.53 -17.26 -10.24
C CYS A 69 -2.32 -18.54 -10.59
N LEU A 70 -3.48 -18.76 -9.97
CA LEU A 70 -4.36 -19.89 -10.31
C LEU A 70 -4.99 -19.77 -11.71
N VAL A 71 -5.30 -18.55 -12.13
CA VAL A 71 -6.04 -18.31 -13.39
C VAL A 71 -5.09 -18.10 -14.56
N ASN A 72 -4.02 -17.33 -14.35
CA ASN A 72 -3.17 -16.79 -15.41
C ASN A 72 -1.76 -17.43 -15.45
N GLY A 73 -1.44 -18.31 -14.50
CA GLY A 73 -0.11 -18.88 -14.35
C GLY A 73 0.82 -18.04 -13.46
N GLU A 74 2.01 -18.58 -13.19
CA GLU A 74 2.95 -17.99 -12.24
C GLU A 74 3.52 -16.66 -12.74
N ILE A 75 3.36 -15.62 -11.92
CA ILE A 75 3.97 -14.30 -12.10
C ILE A 75 4.61 -13.88 -10.77
N THR A 76 5.68 -13.09 -10.82
CA THR A 76 6.28 -12.57 -9.58
C THR A 76 5.33 -11.56 -8.91
N TYR A 77 5.38 -11.48 -7.58
CA TYR A 77 4.54 -10.54 -6.84
C TYR A 77 4.76 -9.08 -7.26
N SER A 78 6.01 -8.66 -7.45
CA SER A 78 6.32 -7.29 -7.90
C SER A 78 5.80 -6.99 -9.31
N THR A 79 5.83 -7.97 -10.23
CA THR A 79 5.23 -7.81 -11.57
C THR A 79 3.70 -7.68 -11.47
N TRP A 80 3.07 -8.49 -10.64
CA TRP A 80 1.64 -8.37 -10.38
C TRP A 80 1.29 -7.00 -9.80
N VAL A 81 2.03 -6.54 -8.78
CA VAL A 81 1.85 -5.20 -8.18
C VAL A 81 1.99 -4.10 -9.23
N LEU A 82 3.02 -4.15 -10.09
CA LEU A 82 3.19 -3.17 -11.17
C LEU A 82 1.94 -3.10 -12.07
N TYR A 83 1.35 -4.24 -12.43
CA TYR A 83 0.11 -4.24 -13.20
C TYR A 83 -1.05 -3.60 -12.45
N GLN A 84 -1.21 -3.92 -11.16
CA GLN A 84 -2.27 -3.31 -10.35
C GLN A 84 -2.13 -1.79 -10.21
N LEU A 85 -0.90 -1.31 -9.94
CA LEU A 85 -0.65 0.14 -9.86
C LEU A 85 -0.89 0.84 -11.21
N ASN A 86 -0.51 0.19 -12.32
CA ASN A 86 -0.76 0.74 -13.66
C ASN A 86 -2.25 0.81 -14.03
N GLU A 87 -3.10 -0.02 -13.43
CA GLU A 87 -4.56 0.05 -13.59
C GLU A 87 -5.19 1.19 -12.77
N VAL A 88 -4.61 1.53 -11.61
CA VAL A 88 -5.14 2.56 -10.71
C VAL A 88 -4.68 3.97 -11.05
N PHE A 89 -3.42 4.13 -11.47
CA PHE A 89 -2.86 5.43 -11.80
C PHE A 89 -3.23 5.86 -13.22
N GLN A 90 -3.53 7.15 -13.38
CA GLN A 90 -3.80 7.76 -14.67
C GLN A 90 -2.57 7.61 -15.56
N ASN A 91 -2.72 6.91 -16.69
CA ASN A 91 -1.64 6.54 -17.61
C ASN A 91 -0.58 5.59 -17.02
N GLY A 92 -0.86 4.98 -15.88
CA GLY A 92 0.07 4.11 -15.16
C GLY A 92 1.26 4.84 -14.54
N LEU A 93 2.27 4.07 -14.12
CA LEU A 93 3.53 4.60 -13.62
C LEU A 93 4.39 5.08 -14.79
N LEU A 94 4.78 6.35 -14.75
CA LEU A 94 5.64 6.98 -15.74
C LEU A 94 7.00 7.31 -15.13
N LYS A 95 8.04 7.21 -15.94
CA LYS A 95 9.38 7.62 -15.53
C LYS A 95 9.39 9.11 -15.20
N ASP A 96 9.98 9.44 -14.07
CA ASP A 96 10.13 10.80 -13.55
C ASP A 96 11.55 10.99 -12.97
N PHE A 97 11.85 12.21 -12.54
CA PHE A 97 13.10 12.55 -11.87
C PHE A 97 12.82 13.43 -10.65
N GLU A 98 13.39 13.04 -9.52
CA GLU A 98 13.30 13.80 -8.27
C GLU A 98 14.71 13.94 -7.66
N ASP A 99 15.01 15.10 -7.09
CA ASP A 99 16.37 15.47 -6.67
C ASP A 99 16.95 14.53 -5.60
N THR A 100 16.11 13.96 -4.73
CA THR A 100 16.50 13.04 -3.66
C THR A 100 16.50 11.56 -4.09
N LEU A 101 15.66 11.18 -5.05
CA LEU A 101 15.54 9.81 -5.54
C LEU A 101 16.37 9.50 -6.79
N GLY A 102 16.76 10.51 -7.56
CA GLY A 102 17.30 10.35 -8.90
C GLY A 102 16.22 9.89 -9.88
N ILE A 103 16.48 8.83 -10.65
CA ILE A 103 15.47 8.24 -11.54
C ILE A 103 14.39 7.57 -10.69
N CYS A 104 13.16 8.04 -10.83
CA CYS A 104 12.01 7.48 -10.14
C CYS A 104 10.88 7.20 -11.13
N TRP A 105 9.83 6.56 -10.63
CA TRP A 105 8.62 6.24 -11.38
C TRP A 105 7.43 6.74 -10.58
N GLY A 106 6.67 7.64 -11.20
CA GLY A 106 5.58 8.37 -10.59
C GLY A 106 4.22 7.96 -11.13
N GLY A 107 3.21 7.94 -10.26
CA GLY A 107 1.81 7.73 -10.61
C GLY A 107 0.92 8.76 -9.93
N TYR A 108 -0.20 9.09 -10.57
CA TYR A 108 -1.20 10.01 -10.05
C TYR A 108 -2.61 9.48 -10.26
N THR A 109 -3.48 9.60 -9.26
CA THR A 109 -4.91 9.26 -9.41
C THR A 109 -5.79 10.15 -8.54
N GLU A 110 -6.91 10.59 -9.11
CA GLU A 110 -8.02 11.25 -8.39
C GLU A 110 -9.09 10.22 -7.99
N ASN A 111 -8.97 8.96 -8.42
CA ASN A 111 -9.94 7.93 -8.09
C ASN A 111 -9.66 7.35 -6.69
N VAL A 112 -9.73 8.20 -5.68
CA VAL A 112 -9.42 7.86 -4.29
C VAL A 112 -10.38 6.85 -3.68
N SER A 113 -11.55 6.62 -4.33
CA SER A 113 -12.52 5.60 -3.93
C SER A 113 -12.00 4.17 -4.01
N GLN A 114 -10.90 3.95 -4.75
CA GLN A 114 -10.19 2.67 -4.80
C GLN A 114 -9.49 2.34 -3.48
N PHE A 115 -9.14 3.34 -2.66
CA PHE A 115 -8.40 3.16 -1.42
C PHE A 115 -9.37 3.06 -0.26
N TRP A 116 -9.19 2.04 0.57
CA TRP A 116 -10.07 1.80 1.70
C TRP A 116 -9.83 2.81 2.83
N LEU A 117 -10.89 3.50 3.21
CA LEU A 117 -10.98 4.32 4.42
C LEU A 117 -12.12 3.78 5.28
N PRO A 118 -11.84 3.20 6.46
CA PRO A 118 -12.92 2.78 7.36
C PRO A 118 -13.67 4.01 7.87
N HIS A 119 -15.01 3.92 7.90
CA HIS A 119 -15.85 4.98 8.45
C HIS A 119 -15.50 5.28 9.92
N GLU A 120 -15.02 4.29 10.65
CA GLU A 120 -14.56 4.43 12.04
C GLU A 120 -13.27 5.27 12.17
N LEU A 121 -12.45 5.35 11.11
CA LEU A 121 -11.31 6.26 10.99
C LEU A 121 -11.64 7.50 10.17
N THR A 122 -12.88 7.71 9.72
CA THR A 122 -13.28 8.99 9.11
C THR A 122 -13.33 10.07 10.19
N SER A 123 -12.13 10.43 10.65
CA SER A 123 -11.85 11.70 11.25
C SER A 123 -12.08 12.74 10.17
N SER A 124 -12.86 13.77 10.49
CA SER A 124 -12.97 14.98 9.66
C SER A 124 -11.61 15.64 9.37
N LEU A 125 -10.54 15.17 10.01
CA LEU A 125 -9.17 15.68 9.91
C LEU A 125 -8.32 15.02 8.82
N ILE A 126 -8.79 13.97 8.14
CA ILE A 126 -8.05 13.36 7.02
C ILE A 126 -8.83 13.61 5.73
N GLN A 127 -8.22 14.33 4.79
CA GLN A 127 -8.80 14.57 3.47
C GLN A 127 -7.77 14.22 2.40
N PHE A 128 -8.21 13.53 1.34
CA PHE A 128 -7.37 13.36 0.16
C PHE A 128 -8.24 13.18 -1.07
N ASP A 129 -8.13 14.13 -1.99
CA ASP A 129 -8.85 14.11 -3.27
C ASP A 129 -8.06 13.41 -4.37
N ASN A 130 -6.75 13.25 -4.14
CA ASN A 130 -5.85 12.59 -5.06
C ASN A 130 -4.71 11.89 -4.30
N ILE A 131 -4.00 11.01 -5.00
CA ILE A 131 -2.76 10.38 -4.53
C ILE A 131 -1.72 10.52 -5.64
N LYS A 132 -0.61 11.17 -5.30
CA LYS A 132 0.64 11.08 -6.05
C LYS A 132 1.60 10.11 -5.34
N LEU A 133 2.22 9.22 -6.11
CA LEU A 133 3.16 8.23 -5.59
C LEU A 133 4.46 8.30 -6.39
N LEU A 134 5.60 8.38 -5.71
CA LEU A 134 6.94 8.27 -6.30
C LEU A 134 7.67 7.04 -5.77
N ILE A 135 8.19 6.23 -6.69
CA ILE A 135 8.91 4.98 -6.40
C ILE A 135 10.32 5.05 -7.01
N PRO A 136 11.39 4.74 -6.26
CA PRO A 136 12.75 4.67 -6.80
C PRO A 136 12.85 3.62 -7.91
N GLY A 137 13.60 3.93 -8.96
CA GLY A 137 13.73 3.06 -10.12
C GLY A 137 15.04 3.27 -10.87
N ASP A 138 15.05 2.76 -12.09
CA ASP A 138 16.07 3.04 -13.08
C ASP A 138 15.42 3.19 -14.46
N GLU A 139 16.24 3.21 -15.52
CA GLU A 139 15.79 3.28 -16.91
C GLU A 139 14.86 2.13 -17.33
N SER A 140 14.92 0.98 -16.65
CA SER A 140 14.16 -0.22 -16.98
C SER A 140 12.83 -0.30 -16.23
N GLY A 141 12.68 0.41 -15.11
CA GLY A 141 11.46 0.35 -14.30
C GLY A 141 11.65 0.74 -12.84
N PRO A 142 10.55 0.76 -12.06
CA PRO A 142 10.60 0.87 -10.62
C PRO A 142 11.26 -0.36 -9.99
N LYS A 143 11.98 -0.17 -8.88
CA LYS A 143 12.67 -1.26 -8.17
C LYS A 143 11.64 -2.26 -7.61
N PRO A 144 11.79 -3.59 -7.85
CA PRO A 144 10.81 -4.59 -7.41
C PRO A 144 10.46 -4.56 -5.92
N SER A 145 11.45 -4.37 -5.04
CA SER A 145 11.20 -4.30 -3.59
C SER A 145 10.38 -3.06 -3.21
N ARG A 146 10.61 -1.93 -3.90
CA ARG A 146 9.92 -0.66 -3.64
C ARG A 146 8.49 -0.67 -4.16
N LEU A 147 8.23 -1.40 -5.24
CA LEU A 147 6.86 -1.68 -5.70
C LEU A 147 6.04 -2.40 -4.61
N CYS A 148 6.60 -3.47 -4.04
CA CYS A 148 5.92 -4.23 -3.00
C CYS A 148 5.64 -3.37 -1.75
N GLU A 149 6.62 -2.54 -1.36
CA GLU A 149 6.48 -1.58 -0.27
C GLU A 149 5.40 -0.52 -0.57
N ALA A 150 5.37 0.02 -1.79
CA ALA A 150 4.33 0.95 -2.21
C ALA A 150 2.93 0.36 -2.08
N PHE A 151 2.77 -0.89 -2.50
CA PHE A 151 1.48 -1.57 -2.41
C PHE A 151 1.05 -1.78 -0.96
N GLU A 152 1.98 -2.13 -0.07
CA GLU A 152 1.71 -2.23 1.37
C GLU A 152 1.32 -0.87 1.97
N ILE A 153 2.05 0.20 1.63
CA ILE A 153 1.77 1.56 2.09
C ILE A 153 0.35 1.97 1.66
N LEU A 154 0.01 1.81 0.39
CA LEU A 154 -1.31 2.16 -0.15
C LEU A 154 -2.43 1.33 0.49
N HIS A 155 -2.20 0.02 0.69
CA HIS A 155 -3.16 -0.86 1.34
C HIS A 155 -3.45 -0.48 2.79
N ASN A 156 -2.44 0.06 3.48
CA ASN A 156 -2.50 0.46 4.90
C ASN A 156 -2.59 1.97 5.10
N LEU A 157 -2.84 2.75 4.04
CA LEU A 157 -2.76 4.21 4.03
C LEU A 157 -3.61 4.88 5.12
N ALA A 158 -4.83 4.38 5.34
CA ALA A 158 -5.73 4.91 6.37
C ALA A 158 -5.11 4.86 7.79
N TYR A 159 -4.33 3.83 8.11
CA TYR A 159 -3.65 3.71 9.39
C TYR A 159 -2.52 4.73 9.54
N TYR A 160 -1.73 4.93 8.48
CA TYR A 160 -0.65 5.90 8.47
C TYR A 160 -1.17 7.34 8.60
N LEU A 161 -2.23 7.68 7.85
CA LEU A 161 -2.87 8.99 7.92
C LEU A 161 -3.51 9.24 9.30
N ASN A 162 -4.11 8.21 9.92
CA ASN A 162 -4.62 8.34 11.29
C ASN A 162 -3.51 8.62 12.30
N ASN A 163 -2.39 7.90 12.21
CA ASN A 163 -1.24 8.14 13.09
C ASN A 163 -0.63 9.53 12.87
N ALA A 164 -0.57 10.00 11.62
CA ALA A 164 -0.10 11.35 11.29
C ALA A 164 -1.03 12.43 11.85
N SER A 165 -2.34 12.36 11.61
CA SER A 165 -3.30 13.40 12.05
C SER A 165 -3.33 13.56 13.59
N VAL A 166 -3.18 12.48 14.35
CA VAL A 166 -3.06 12.54 15.82
C VAL A 166 -1.84 13.35 16.26
N ARG A 167 -0.73 13.34 15.51
CA ARG A 167 0.51 14.07 15.83
C ARG A 167 0.37 15.58 15.60
N TYR A 168 -0.35 16.01 14.55
CA TYR A 168 -0.45 17.42 14.16
C TYR A 168 -1.66 18.15 14.75
N HIS A 169 -2.66 17.43 15.30
CA HIS A 169 -3.88 18.01 15.88
C HIS A 169 -4.66 18.95 14.94
N GLU A 170 -4.51 18.79 13.62
CA GLU A 170 -5.15 19.61 12.58
C GLU A 170 -5.60 18.74 11.40
N THR A 171 -6.40 19.34 10.49
CA THR A 171 -6.76 18.69 9.22
C THR A 171 -5.53 18.59 8.34
N VAL A 172 -5.26 17.39 7.84
CA VAL A 172 -4.15 17.11 6.93
C VAL A 172 -4.68 16.65 5.57
N PHE A 173 -4.14 17.25 4.52
CA PHE A 173 -4.41 16.88 3.14
C PHE A 173 -3.24 16.06 2.62
N LEU A 174 -3.50 14.84 2.14
CA LEU A 174 -2.46 14.06 1.46
C LEU A 174 -2.13 14.72 0.11
N ASP A 175 -0.84 14.97 -0.11
CA ASP A 175 -0.33 15.45 -1.40
C ASP A 175 0.43 14.32 -2.11
N GLU A 176 1.52 13.85 -1.51
CA GLU A 176 2.43 12.91 -2.15
C GLU A 176 2.92 11.82 -1.17
N ILE A 177 3.09 10.62 -1.69
CA ILE A 177 3.79 9.53 -1.02
C ILE A 177 5.11 9.29 -1.75
N VAL A 178 6.23 9.45 -1.04
CA VAL A 178 7.57 9.30 -1.62
C VAL A 178 8.29 8.14 -0.93
N ILE A 179 8.57 7.08 -1.68
CA ILE A 179 9.41 5.98 -1.19
C ILE A 179 10.87 6.35 -1.45
N GLN A 180 11.69 6.25 -0.41
CA GLN A 180 13.11 6.61 -0.51
C GLN A 180 13.94 5.45 -1.03
N ASP A 181 15.09 5.76 -1.65
CA ASP A 181 16.06 4.75 -2.08
C ASP A 181 16.91 4.21 -0.91
N ARG A 182 16.26 4.03 0.23
CA ARG A 182 16.80 3.45 1.45
C ARG A 182 15.79 2.43 1.96
N GLU A 183 16.28 1.38 2.59
CA GLU A 183 15.40 0.30 3.02
C GLU A 183 14.36 0.79 4.02
N LYS A 184 13.08 0.54 3.71
CA LYS A 184 11.91 0.89 4.52
C LYS A 184 11.71 2.38 4.79
N LEU A 185 12.48 3.27 4.18
CA LEU A 185 12.31 4.70 4.38
C LEU A 185 11.33 5.25 3.36
N TRP A 186 10.32 5.98 3.82
CA TRP A 186 9.36 6.65 2.97
C TRP A 186 8.75 7.84 3.72
N ARG A 187 8.10 8.74 3.00
CA ARG A 187 7.42 9.89 3.60
C ARG A 187 6.06 10.13 2.98
N ILE A 188 5.22 10.79 3.77
CA ILE A 188 3.99 11.41 3.31
C ILE A 188 4.17 12.91 3.37
N ASP A 189 3.99 13.57 2.24
CA ASP A 189 3.90 15.01 2.17
C ASP A 189 2.43 15.42 2.38
N LEU A 190 2.21 16.25 3.39
CA LEU A 190 0.93 16.72 3.85
C LEU A 190 0.82 18.23 3.63
N LEU A 191 -0.32 18.67 3.14
CA LEU A 191 -0.69 20.07 3.09
C LEU A 191 -1.62 20.38 4.27
N ASN A 192 -1.54 21.60 4.79
CA ASN A 192 -2.58 22.16 5.65
C ASN A 192 -3.45 23.17 4.89
N ASP A 193 -4.50 23.68 5.54
CA ASP A 193 -5.44 24.66 4.97
C ASP A 193 -4.76 25.94 4.41
N TYR A 194 -3.51 26.22 4.80
CA TYR A 194 -2.74 27.39 4.37
C TYR A 194 -1.72 27.06 3.27
N GLY A 195 -1.69 25.83 2.78
CA GLY A 195 -0.73 25.36 1.78
C GLY A 195 0.69 25.14 2.33
N SER A 196 0.87 25.10 3.66
CA SER A 196 2.14 24.69 4.25
C SER A 196 2.33 23.20 4.03
N VAL A 197 3.45 22.83 3.41
CA VAL A 197 3.86 21.43 3.25
C VAL A 197 4.61 21.00 4.49
N GLY A 198 4.13 19.95 5.16
CA GLY A 198 4.86 19.21 6.18
C GLY A 198 5.09 17.79 5.70
N SER A 199 6.26 17.22 5.97
CA SER A 199 6.56 15.82 5.67
C SER A 199 6.53 14.99 6.94
N VAL A 200 5.90 13.83 6.87
CA VAL A 200 5.98 12.79 7.90
C VAL A 200 6.85 11.67 7.35
N GLU A 201 8.01 11.46 7.96
CA GLU A 201 8.92 10.39 7.59
C GLU A 201 8.60 9.12 8.39
N PHE A 202 8.77 7.97 7.74
CA PHE A 202 8.51 6.65 8.28
C PHE A 202 9.70 5.73 8.04
N VAL A 203 10.06 4.97 9.07
CA VAL A 203 10.98 3.83 8.96
C VAL A 203 10.16 2.55 9.11
N GLY A 204 9.82 1.97 7.96
CA GLY A 204 8.92 0.84 7.81
C GLY A 204 7.51 1.28 8.15
N GLN A 205 7.08 0.91 9.34
CA GLN A 205 5.70 1.13 9.78
C GLN A 205 5.64 2.04 11.02
N GLU A 206 6.78 2.63 11.40
CA GLU A 206 6.94 3.55 12.53
C GLU A 206 7.24 4.96 12.02
N ILE A 207 6.67 5.98 12.67
CA ILE A 207 6.99 7.38 12.37
C ILE A 207 8.39 7.67 12.89
N GLU A 208 9.22 8.31 12.07
CA GLU A 208 10.55 8.75 12.51
C GLU A 208 10.39 9.82 13.63
N PRO A 209 11.10 9.67 14.77
CA PRO A 209 10.97 10.56 15.92
C PRO A 209 11.24 12.03 15.58
#